data_AF-A0A972BMA2-F1
#
_entry.id   AF-A0A972BMA2-F1
#
_cell.length_a   1.000
_cell.length_b   1.000
_cell.length_c   1.000
_cell.angle_alpha   90.00
_cell.angle_beta   90.00
_cell.angle_gamma   90.00
#
_symmetry.space_group_name_H-M   'P 1'
#
loop_
_entity.id
_entity.type
_entity.pdbx_description
1 polymer ?
#
loop_
_entity_poly.entity_id
_entity_poly.type
_entity_poly.pdbx_seq_one_letter_code
_entity_poly.pdbx_strand_id
1 'polypeptide(L)'
;MVVFEDLYRDSRLIATHTEIQDKEQTVYIPKIGTKASDILGGNDMYADEKVTIVDVVSYSNLNAGEEYRLKGILMDKSTGSPLLVKGHEVTAEKTFIAESSNGTVDLAFNFDASELKGATVVVFEELYSGDKKVAAHAEIEDEGQTIYIPEIGTKASDILGGNDIFADEEVTILDVVSYSNLSAGEEYKLKGILMDKSTGSPLLSKGQEVTAEKTFVAETTHGEASLEFTFDAIELRGATIVVFEELYRGDKKVAAHAEIEDLDQTIYIPKIHTWATGLNGSKNIYAGEGVTIVDVVSYSNLITGKEYTVKGLLMNKDTNLPLLPGGNEVTAEKTFVAGTPDGKIDLEFTFSASELKGATIVVFENLYNGEKLVATHSAIDDAQQTVYIPKISTTATSANGAKDVAPNAESKIVDKIEYSNLVPGTKYFVKGSLIDRLTNKLIASAEKTFVAESSEGFVELVFTFDASKYAGKEVVVFEEIYEGEHLVATHADLEDKAQTVKVNLAKLPGTGSQKSINYQLSGTVLLLIGLLLLKKKRNRRY
;
A
#
# COMPACT_ATOMS: atom_id res chain seq x y z
N MET A 1 -32.03 22.42 -70.43
CA MET A 1 -31.68 23.09 -71.70
C MET A 1 -32.80 22.81 -72.68
N VAL A 2 -33.24 23.77 -73.48
CA VAL A 2 -34.27 23.52 -74.50
C VAL A 2 -33.64 23.72 -75.87
N VAL A 3 -33.86 22.77 -76.78
CA VAL A 3 -33.34 22.85 -78.14
C VAL A 3 -34.31 23.68 -78.98
N PHE A 4 -33.77 24.69 -79.66
CA PHE A 4 -34.51 25.46 -80.67
C PHE A 4 -34.02 25.06 -82.05
N GLU A 5 -34.95 24.91 -82.99
CA GLU A 5 -34.67 24.49 -84.34
C GLU A 5 -35.15 25.52 -85.34
N ASP A 6 -34.27 25.92 -86.26
CA ASP A 6 -34.60 26.79 -87.39
C ASP A 6 -34.29 26.03 -88.70
N LEU A 7 -35.29 25.93 -89.57
CA LEU A 7 -35.15 25.31 -90.88
C LEU A 7 -35.03 26.40 -91.96
N TYR A 8 -33.96 26.34 -92.74
CA TYR A 8 -33.70 27.28 -93.84
C TYR A 8 -33.75 26.59 -95.21
N ARG A 9 -34.26 27.30 -96.22
CA ARG A 9 -34.13 26.94 -97.64
C ARG A 9 -33.67 28.17 -98.43
N ASP A 10 -32.60 28.02 -99.22
CA ASP A 10 -31.98 29.12 -99.99
C ASP A 10 -31.70 30.36 -99.12
N SER A 11 -31.16 30.15 -97.91
CA SER A 11 -30.89 31.18 -96.90
C SER A 11 -32.13 31.94 -96.38
N ARG A 12 -33.36 31.49 -96.68
CA ARG A 12 -34.60 32.00 -96.11
C ARG A 12 -35.13 31.05 -95.02
N LEU A 13 -35.42 31.59 -93.84
CA LEU A 13 -36.07 30.85 -92.75
C LEU A 13 -37.47 30.42 -93.21
N ILE A 14 -37.79 29.13 -93.11
CA ILE A 14 -39.07 28.54 -93.57
C ILE A 14 -39.86 27.83 -92.46
N ALA A 15 -39.22 27.43 -91.35
CA ALA A 15 -39.89 26.96 -90.14
C ALA A 15 -39.00 27.21 -88.93
N THR A 16 -39.62 27.39 -87.76
CA THR A 16 -38.94 27.51 -86.47
C THR A 16 -39.71 26.72 -85.41
N HIS A 17 -39.00 26.10 -84.50
CA HIS A 17 -39.53 25.52 -83.27
C HIS A 17 -38.72 26.08 -82.11
N THR A 18 -39.30 27.04 -81.38
CA THR A 18 -38.62 27.85 -80.34
C THR A 18 -39.41 27.88 -79.02
N GLU A 19 -40.24 26.87 -78.78
CA GLU A 19 -41.07 26.80 -77.59
C GLU A 19 -40.22 26.42 -76.37
N ILE A 20 -39.89 27.40 -75.52
CA ILE A 20 -39.07 27.19 -74.32
C ILE A 20 -39.72 26.27 -73.26
N GLN A 21 -41.00 25.93 -73.43
CA GLN A 21 -41.74 25.03 -72.54
C GLN A 21 -41.97 23.65 -73.18
N ASP A 22 -41.47 23.41 -74.40
CA ASP A 22 -41.64 22.10 -75.05
C ASP A 22 -40.81 21.04 -74.32
N LYS A 23 -41.52 20.12 -73.67
CA LYS A 23 -40.93 19.01 -72.91
C LYS A 23 -40.17 18.03 -73.80
N GLU A 24 -40.60 17.83 -75.05
CA GLU A 24 -39.92 16.95 -76.01
C GLU A 24 -38.59 17.56 -76.50
N GLN A 25 -38.45 18.89 -76.43
CA GLN A 25 -37.22 19.62 -76.74
C GLN A 25 -36.40 19.97 -75.49
N THR A 26 -36.87 19.63 -74.29
CA THR A 26 -36.19 19.95 -73.03
C THR A 26 -35.27 18.81 -72.58
N VAL A 27 -33.97 19.06 -72.58
CA VAL A 27 -32.95 18.22 -71.95
C VAL A 27 -32.80 18.61 -70.48
N TYR A 28 -33.17 17.69 -69.60
CA TYR A 28 -32.91 17.75 -68.17
C TYR A 28 -31.51 17.18 -67.88
N ILE A 29 -30.70 17.91 -67.09
CA ILE A 29 -29.38 17.44 -66.65
C ILE A 29 -29.53 16.98 -65.21
N PRO A 30 -29.48 15.66 -64.95
CA PRO A 30 -29.51 15.11 -63.60
C PRO A 30 -28.42 15.74 -62.72
N LYS A 31 -28.79 16.02 -61.46
CA LYS A 31 -27.84 16.44 -60.44
C LYS A 31 -28.18 15.74 -59.13
N ILE A 32 -27.16 15.51 -58.33
CA ILE A 32 -27.31 15.05 -56.95
C ILE A 32 -26.65 16.07 -56.01
N GLY A 33 -27.16 16.14 -54.78
CA GLY A 33 -26.51 16.79 -53.65
C GLY A 33 -26.66 15.87 -52.44
N THR A 34 -25.63 15.80 -51.61
CA THR A 34 -25.49 14.71 -50.64
C THR A 34 -25.24 15.25 -49.24
N LYS A 35 -25.54 14.41 -48.23
CA LYS A 35 -25.32 14.76 -46.83
C LYS A 35 -25.15 13.48 -46.02
N ALA A 36 -23.94 13.25 -45.54
CA ALA A 36 -23.59 12.11 -44.72
C ALA A 36 -23.79 12.39 -43.22
N SER A 37 -24.18 11.35 -42.50
CA SER A 37 -24.17 11.31 -41.04
C SER A 37 -24.02 9.88 -40.56
N ASP A 38 -23.61 9.67 -39.31
CA ASP A 38 -23.76 8.34 -38.71
C ASP A 38 -25.25 8.02 -38.45
N ILE A 39 -25.54 6.78 -38.05
CA ILE A 39 -26.91 6.32 -37.80
C ILE A 39 -27.65 7.07 -36.68
N LEU A 40 -26.92 7.72 -35.77
CA LEU A 40 -27.47 8.52 -34.68
C LEU A 40 -27.62 10.01 -35.06
N GLY A 41 -27.13 10.40 -36.24
CA GLY A 41 -27.11 11.76 -36.73
C GLY A 41 -25.84 12.53 -36.35
N GLY A 42 -25.46 13.47 -37.21
CA GLY A 42 -24.24 14.26 -37.06
C GLY A 42 -23.02 13.61 -37.71
N ASN A 43 -21.88 14.29 -37.64
CA ASN A 43 -20.67 13.96 -38.38
C ASN A 43 -19.54 13.37 -37.53
N ASP A 44 -19.68 13.23 -36.22
CA ASP A 44 -18.72 12.44 -35.42
C ASP A 44 -19.25 11.02 -35.23
N MET A 45 -18.41 9.99 -35.28
CA MET A 45 -18.83 8.59 -35.14
C MET A 45 -17.92 7.87 -34.15
N TYR A 46 -18.49 7.04 -33.28
CA TYR A 46 -17.72 6.14 -32.42
C TYR A 46 -17.19 4.95 -33.22
N ALA A 47 -15.89 4.67 -33.07
CA ALA A 47 -15.25 3.50 -33.65
C ALA A 47 -15.72 2.22 -32.95
N ASP A 48 -16.45 1.37 -33.68
CA ASP A 48 -16.97 0.08 -33.18
C ASP A 48 -16.96 -0.97 -34.31
N GLU A 49 -17.09 -2.26 -33.95
CA GLU A 49 -17.05 -3.39 -34.89
C GLU A 49 -18.18 -3.35 -35.94
N LYS A 50 -19.28 -2.65 -35.63
CA LYS A 50 -20.45 -2.54 -36.49
C LYS A 50 -21.02 -1.14 -36.44
N VAL A 51 -20.65 -0.34 -37.42
CA VAL A 51 -21.15 1.03 -37.58
C VAL A 51 -21.92 1.18 -38.88
N THR A 52 -22.74 2.24 -38.94
CA THR A 52 -23.46 2.61 -40.15
C THR A 52 -23.31 4.11 -40.40
N ILE A 53 -22.85 4.46 -41.61
CA ILE A 53 -22.95 5.81 -42.16
C ILE A 53 -24.15 5.82 -43.10
N VAL A 54 -25.01 6.82 -42.98
CA VAL A 54 -26.16 7.08 -43.84
C VAL A 54 -25.92 8.37 -44.61
N ASP A 55 -25.88 8.26 -45.93
CA ASP A 55 -25.83 9.39 -46.84
C ASP A 55 -27.21 9.66 -47.45
N VAL A 56 -27.71 10.88 -47.29
CA VAL A 56 -29.00 11.33 -47.82
C VAL A 56 -28.75 12.02 -49.16
N VAL A 57 -29.01 11.29 -50.25
CA VAL A 57 -28.81 11.79 -51.62
C VAL A 57 -30.07 12.46 -52.11
N SER A 58 -30.06 13.79 -52.17
CA SER A 58 -31.05 14.56 -52.92
C SER A 58 -30.76 14.49 -54.41
N TYR A 59 -31.78 14.29 -55.23
CA TYR A 59 -31.66 14.30 -56.68
C TYR A 59 -32.59 15.34 -57.30
N SER A 60 -32.19 15.85 -58.47
CA SER A 60 -33.01 16.74 -59.29
C SER A 60 -32.89 16.40 -60.77
N ASN A 61 -33.91 16.79 -61.54
CA ASN A 61 -33.98 16.58 -62.98
C ASN A 61 -33.93 15.10 -63.41
N LEU A 62 -34.40 14.17 -62.56
CA LEU A 62 -34.61 12.78 -62.95
C LEU A 62 -35.94 12.61 -63.70
N ASN A 63 -36.04 11.57 -64.50
CA ASN A 63 -37.28 11.20 -65.18
C ASN A 63 -38.14 10.38 -64.21
N ALA A 64 -39.33 10.87 -63.90
CA ALA A 64 -40.26 10.18 -63.02
C ALA A 64 -40.71 8.84 -63.65
N GLY A 65 -40.74 7.78 -62.86
CA GLY A 65 -41.08 6.42 -63.28
C GLY A 65 -39.88 5.61 -63.82
N GLU A 66 -38.72 6.22 -64.00
CA GLU A 66 -37.51 5.53 -64.46
C GLU A 66 -36.69 4.95 -63.29
N GLU A 67 -36.02 3.83 -63.55
CA GLU A 67 -35.12 3.18 -62.62
C GLU A 67 -33.72 3.80 -62.66
N TYR A 68 -33.16 4.06 -61.48
CA TYR A 68 -31.82 4.57 -61.27
C TYR A 68 -31.05 3.71 -60.27
N ARG A 69 -29.73 3.70 -60.42
CA ARG A 69 -28.81 2.96 -59.56
C ARG A 69 -27.80 3.92 -58.97
N LEU A 70 -27.87 4.09 -57.65
CA LEU A 70 -26.98 4.93 -56.87
C LEU A 70 -25.88 4.05 -56.28
N LYS A 71 -24.63 4.42 -56.53
CA LYS A 71 -23.44 3.83 -55.90
C LYS A 71 -22.77 4.85 -55.03
N GLY A 72 -22.20 4.41 -53.93
CA GLY A 72 -21.31 5.22 -53.14
C GLY A 72 -20.11 4.43 -52.63
N ILE A 73 -19.06 5.18 -52.27
CA ILE A 73 -17.79 4.67 -51.76
C ILE A 73 -17.31 5.59 -50.65
N LEU A 74 -16.81 5.01 -49.57
CA LEU A 74 -16.12 5.77 -48.53
C LEU A 74 -14.66 6.00 -48.95
N MET A 75 -14.22 7.23 -48.82
CA MET A 75 -12.86 7.68 -49.10
C MET A 75 -12.17 8.02 -47.78
N ASP A 76 -10.91 7.64 -47.63
CA ASP A 76 -10.05 8.15 -46.56
C ASP A 76 -9.59 9.55 -46.94
N LYS A 77 -9.96 10.57 -46.13
CA LYS A 77 -9.65 11.98 -46.40
C LYS A 77 -8.15 12.23 -46.44
N SER A 78 -7.37 11.52 -45.62
CA SER A 78 -5.92 11.73 -45.50
C SER A 78 -5.15 11.25 -46.74
N THR A 79 -5.62 10.16 -47.35
CA THR A 79 -4.95 9.54 -48.51
C THR A 79 -5.61 9.87 -49.85
N GLY A 80 -6.87 10.35 -49.82
CA GLY A 80 -7.70 10.57 -51.00
C GLY A 80 -8.06 9.28 -51.75
N SER A 81 -7.82 8.11 -51.14
CA SER A 81 -8.07 6.79 -51.73
C SER A 81 -9.30 6.13 -51.11
N PRO A 82 -9.88 5.10 -51.74
CA PRO A 82 -10.94 4.31 -51.12
C PRO A 82 -10.56 3.81 -49.74
N LEU A 83 -11.45 3.97 -48.76
CA LEU A 83 -11.30 3.41 -47.43
C LEU A 83 -11.27 1.88 -47.54
N LEU A 84 -10.22 1.27 -47.00
CA LEU A 84 -10.07 -0.17 -46.95
C LEU A 84 -10.33 -0.68 -45.52
N VAL A 85 -11.31 -1.57 -45.39
CA VAL A 85 -11.58 -2.30 -44.13
C VAL A 85 -11.30 -3.77 -44.40
N LYS A 86 -10.37 -4.36 -43.65
CA LYS A 86 -9.90 -5.75 -43.85
C LYS A 86 -9.47 -6.03 -45.31
N GLY A 87 -8.88 -5.03 -45.96
CA GLY A 87 -8.39 -5.10 -47.35
C GLY A 87 -9.45 -4.93 -48.44
N HIS A 88 -10.69 -4.60 -48.09
CA HIS A 88 -11.79 -4.39 -49.05
C HIS A 88 -12.31 -2.96 -49.02
N GLU A 89 -12.67 -2.41 -50.18
CA GLU A 89 -13.30 -1.10 -50.29
C GLU A 89 -14.67 -1.09 -49.63
N VAL A 90 -14.95 -0.03 -48.86
CA VAL A 90 -16.28 0.16 -48.27
C VAL A 90 -17.19 0.86 -49.26
N THR A 91 -18.10 0.10 -49.87
CA THR A 91 -19.05 0.57 -50.89
C THR A 91 -20.49 0.26 -50.51
N ALA A 92 -21.42 1.04 -51.04
CA ALA A 92 -22.85 0.79 -50.94
C ALA A 92 -23.52 1.02 -52.30
N GLU A 93 -24.58 0.28 -52.59
CA GLU A 93 -25.34 0.42 -53.82
C GLU A 93 -26.84 0.25 -53.57
N LYS A 94 -27.66 1.07 -54.22
CA LYS A 94 -29.11 1.02 -54.13
C LYS A 94 -29.76 1.34 -55.47
N THR A 95 -30.70 0.50 -55.88
CA THR A 95 -31.57 0.75 -57.03
C THR A 95 -32.90 1.32 -56.55
N PHE A 96 -33.41 2.34 -57.22
CA PHE A 96 -34.70 2.96 -56.91
C PHE A 96 -35.41 3.45 -58.17
N ILE A 97 -36.74 3.55 -58.10
CA ILE A 97 -37.54 4.20 -59.14
C ILE A 97 -37.80 5.63 -58.69
N ALA A 98 -37.48 6.62 -59.54
CA ALA A 98 -37.71 8.01 -59.20
C ALA A 98 -39.22 8.32 -59.24
N GLU A 99 -39.83 8.57 -58.08
CA GLU A 99 -41.27 8.88 -58.00
C GLU A 99 -41.62 10.25 -58.61
N SER A 100 -40.67 11.18 -58.55
CA SER A 100 -40.75 12.55 -59.04
C SER A 100 -39.41 12.99 -59.61
N SER A 101 -39.37 14.14 -60.31
CA SER A 101 -38.12 14.67 -60.87
C SER A 101 -37.11 15.14 -59.82
N ASN A 102 -37.59 15.45 -58.61
CA ASN A 102 -36.78 15.78 -57.45
C ASN A 102 -37.22 14.93 -56.26
N GLY A 103 -36.30 14.51 -55.42
CA GLY A 103 -36.58 13.68 -54.25
C GLY A 103 -35.29 13.34 -53.51
N THR A 104 -35.37 12.41 -52.57
CA THR A 104 -34.23 11.94 -51.78
C THR A 104 -34.19 10.42 -51.72
N VAL A 105 -32.99 9.87 -51.58
CA VAL A 105 -32.77 8.45 -51.37
C VAL A 105 -31.61 8.26 -50.38
N ASP A 106 -31.83 7.41 -49.38
CA ASP A 106 -30.79 7.11 -48.39
C ASP A 106 -29.92 5.95 -48.85
N LEU A 107 -28.60 6.11 -48.74
CA LEU A 107 -27.58 5.10 -49.00
C LEU A 107 -26.84 4.78 -47.69
N ALA A 108 -26.85 3.51 -47.27
CA ALA A 108 -26.28 3.10 -45.99
C ALA A 108 -25.03 2.22 -46.19
N PHE A 109 -23.95 2.58 -45.50
CA PHE A 109 -22.67 1.87 -45.48
C PHE A 109 -22.54 1.15 -44.14
N ASN A 110 -22.47 -0.18 -44.15
CA ASN A 110 -22.27 -0.98 -42.94
C ASN A 110 -20.88 -1.59 -42.98
N PHE A 111 -20.05 -1.29 -41.98
CA PHE A 111 -18.66 -1.74 -41.94
C PHE A 111 -18.14 -1.82 -40.51
N ASP A 112 -16.96 -2.41 -40.39
CA ASP A 112 -16.21 -2.51 -39.14
C ASP A 112 -15.26 -1.31 -39.04
N ALA A 113 -15.45 -0.48 -38.02
CA ALA A 113 -14.67 0.73 -37.78
C ALA A 113 -13.78 0.63 -36.53
N SER A 114 -13.63 -0.55 -35.92
CA SER A 114 -12.91 -0.70 -34.65
C SER A 114 -11.45 -0.24 -34.71
N GLU A 115 -10.84 -0.29 -35.90
CA GLU A 115 -9.45 0.12 -36.17
C GLU A 115 -9.34 1.54 -36.79
N LEU A 116 -10.43 2.31 -36.83
CA LEU A 116 -10.49 3.62 -37.50
C LEU A 116 -10.50 4.81 -36.53
N LYS A 117 -10.13 4.61 -35.26
CA LYS A 117 -9.95 5.72 -34.30
C LYS A 117 -8.99 6.75 -34.90
N GLY A 118 -9.36 8.03 -34.83
CA GLY A 118 -8.58 9.15 -35.36
C GLY A 118 -8.72 9.39 -36.87
N ALA A 119 -9.40 8.51 -37.61
CA ALA A 119 -9.56 8.63 -39.06
C ALA A 119 -10.72 9.58 -39.46
N THR A 120 -10.62 10.15 -40.67
CA THR A 120 -11.66 10.98 -41.27
C THR A 120 -12.06 10.42 -42.62
N VAL A 121 -13.35 10.17 -42.81
CA VAL A 121 -13.88 9.52 -44.01
C VAL A 121 -14.85 10.45 -44.73
N VAL A 122 -14.91 10.34 -46.06
CA VAL A 122 -15.77 11.17 -46.90
C VAL A 122 -16.55 10.29 -47.87
N VAL A 123 -17.84 10.54 -48.02
CA VAL A 123 -18.69 9.74 -48.91
C VAL A 123 -18.70 10.34 -50.32
N PHE A 124 -18.42 9.52 -51.33
CA PHE A 124 -18.55 9.85 -52.74
C PHE A 124 -19.69 9.06 -53.36
N GLU A 125 -20.45 9.69 -54.26
CA GLU A 125 -21.63 9.11 -54.89
C GLU A 125 -21.60 9.23 -56.41
N GLU A 126 -22.13 8.21 -57.08
CA GLU A 126 -22.37 8.18 -58.51
C GLU A 126 -23.79 7.66 -58.80
N LEU A 127 -24.53 8.40 -59.64
CA LEU A 127 -25.88 8.03 -60.07
C LEU A 127 -25.85 7.54 -61.53
N TYR A 128 -26.47 6.38 -61.77
CA TYR A 128 -26.54 5.72 -63.06
C TYR A 128 -27.98 5.56 -63.55
N SER A 129 -28.18 5.69 -64.85
CA SER A 129 -29.38 5.26 -65.58
C SER A 129 -28.96 4.20 -66.60
N GLY A 130 -29.38 2.94 -66.40
CA GLY A 130 -28.73 1.79 -67.03
C GLY A 130 -27.23 1.73 -66.71
N ASP A 131 -26.39 1.71 -67.75
CA ASP A 131 -24.93 1.71 -67.63
C ASP A 131 -24.31 3.12 -67.73
N LYS A 132 -25.11 4.16 -67.96
CA LYS A 132 -24.62 5.53 -68.13
C LYS A 132 -24.61 6.27 -66.80
N LYS A 133 -23.43 6.76 -66.40
CA LYS A 133 -23.31 7.73 -65.30
C LYS A 133 -23.97 9.04 -65.70
N VAL A 134 -24.94 9.48 -64.92
CA VAL A 134 -25.74 10.68 -65.20
C VAL A 134 -25.48 11.83 -64.22
N ALA A 135 -25.01 11.54 -63.01
CA ALA A 135 -24.57 12.53 -62.01
C ALA A 135 -23.53 11.90 -61.07
N ALA A 136 -22.74 12.72 -60.38
CA ALA A 136 -21.82 12.30 -59.33
C ALA A 136 -21.57 13.47 -58.36
N HIS A 137 -21.23 13.14 -57.12
CA HIS A 137 -20.72 14.05 -56.11
C HIS A 137 -19.48 13.40 -55.50
N ALA A 138 -18.32 14.02 -55.70
CA ALA A 138 -17.02 13.40 -55.42
C ALA A 138 -16.01 14.46 -54.99
N GLU A 139 -16.33 15.13 -53.89
CA GLU A 139 -15.56 16.27 -53.36
C GLU A 139 -14.99 15.90 -51.97
N ILE A 140 -13.68 15.62 -51.91
CA ILE A 140 -13.03 15.15 -50.66
C ILE A 140 -13.01 16.20 -49.53
N GLU A 141 -13.21 17.47 -49.88
CA GLU A 141 -13.26 18.59 -48.93
C GLU A 141 -14.70 18.98 -48.57
N ASP A 142 -15.72 18.21 -48.98
CA ASP A 142 -17.10 18.50 -48.62
C ASP A 142 -17.36 18.12 -47.15
N GLU A 143 -17.45 19.15 -46.31
CA GLU A 143 -17.78 19.01 -44.88
C GLU A 143 -19.17 18.43 -44.63
N GLY A 144 -20.11 18.57 -45.58
CA GLY A 144 -21.43 17.91 -45.53
C GLY A 144 -21.36 16.40 -45.73
N GLN A 145 -20.27 15.90 -46.34
CA GLN A 145 -19.98 14.49 -46.58
C GLN A 145 -18.90 13.91 -45.67
N THR A 146 -18.28 14.73 -44.83
CA THR A 146 -17.16 14.33 -43.98
C THR A 146 -17.69 13.75 -42.66
N ILE A 147 -17.22 12.55 -42.30
CA ILE A 147 -17.41 11.91 -40.99
C ILE A 147 -16.06 11.84 -40.28
N TYR A 148 -16.03 12.36 -39.07
CA TYR A 148 -14.91 12.35 -38.14
C TYR A 148 -15.05 11.15 -37.19
N ILE A 149 -13.96 10.42 -36.96
CA ILE A 149 -13.88 9.35 -35.97
C ILE A 149 -12.89 9.81 -34.90
N PRO A 150 -13.37 10.37 -33.79
CA PRO A 150 -12.50 10.82 -32.71
C PRO A 150 -11.63 9.74 -32.08
N GLU A 151 -10.51 10.16 -31.52
CA GLU A 151 -9.63 9.35 -30.68
C GLU A 151 -9.27 10.14 -29.42
N ILE A 152 -9.13 9.41 -28.31
CA ILE A 152 -8.59 9.94 -27.06
C ILE A 152 -7.44 9.04 -26.59
N GLY A 153 -6.40 9.66 -26.04
CA GLY A 153 -5.32 8.98 -25.33
C GLY A 153 -5.19 9.60 -23.94
N THR A 154 -5.02 8.79 -22.92
CA THR A 154 -5.22 9.23 -21.54
C THR A 154 -3.99 8.91 -20.68
N LYS A 155 -3.74 9.71 -19.64
CA LYS A 155 -2.69 9.44 -18.66
C LYS A 155 -3.09 9.88 -17.26
N ALA A 156 -3.13 8.93 -16.33
CA ALA A 156 -3.41 9.20 -14.92
C ALA A 156 -2.14 9.40 -14.10
N SER A 157 -2.23 10.31 -13.14
CA SER A 157 -1.21 10.54 -12.12
C SER A 157 -1.84 11.13 -10.86
N ASP A 158 -1.09 11.18 -9.77
CA ASP A 158 -1.44 12.04 -8.65
C ASP A 158 -1.15 13.51 -8.99
N ILE A 159 -1.51 14.41 -8.08
CA ILE A 159 -1.28 15.86 -8.25
C ILE A 159 0.21 16.25 -8.36
N LEU A 160 1.15 15.36 -8.02
CA LEU A 160 2.59 15.57 -8.13
C LEU A 160 3.19 14.89 -9.38
N GLY A 161 2.38 14.24 -10.22
CA GLY A 161 2.79 13.58 -11.46
C GLY A 161 3.33 12.15 -11.30
N GLY A 162 3.23 11.55 -10.11
CA GLY A 162 3.55 10.16 -9.82
C GLY A 162 2.35 9.22 -9.95
N ASN A 163 2.60 7.92 -9.96
CA ASN A 163 1.58 6.87 -10.14
C ASN A 163 1.34 6.01 -8.89
N ASP A 164 1.91 6.36 -7.75
CA ASP A 164 1.68 5.73 -6.45
C ASP A 164 1.22 6.76 -5.43
N ILE A 165 0.16 6.53 -4.67
CA ILE A 165 -0.42 7.51 -3.73
C ILE A 165 -0.41 7.00 -2.29
N PHE A 166 -0.31 7.93 -1.34
CA PHE A 166 -0.58 7.65 0.07
C PHE A 166 -2.08 7.59 0.31
N ALA A 167 -2.55 6.52 0.97
CA ALA A 167 -3.95 6.38 1.34
C ALA A 167 -4.32 7.33 2.51
N ASP A 168 -5.14 8.33 2.20
CA ASP A 168 -5.66 9.34 3.14
C ASP A 168 -7.18 9.53 2.98
N GLU A 169 -7.80 10.29 3.88
CA GLU A 169 -9.25 10.60 3.86
C GLU A 169 -9.71 11.32 2.59
N GLU A 170 -8.80 12.09 1.98
CA GLU A 170 -9.02 12.82 0.74
C GLU A 170 -7.75 12.76 -0.11
N VAL A 171 -7.85 12.07 -1.25
CA VAL A 171 -6.80 12.00 -2.27
C VAL A 171 -7.35 12.43 -3.62
N THR A 172 -6.50 13.01 -4.46
CA THR A 172 -6.88 13.42 -5.83
C THR A 172 -6.00 12.74 -6.87
N ILE A 173 -6.64 12.08 -7.84
CA ILE A 173 -6.02 11.61 -9.08
C ILE A 173 -6.36 12.61 -10.20
N LEU A 174 -5.34 13.03 -10.95
CA LEU A 174 -5.46 13.83 -12.15
C LEU A 174 -5.30 12.90 -13.37
N ASP A 175 -6.31 12.86 -14.22
CA ASP A 175 -6.22 12.20 -15.52
C ASP A 175 -6.20 13.25 -16.63
N VAL A 176 -5.16 13.19 -17.48
CA VAL A 176 -4.98 14.07 -18.64
C VAL A 176 -5.41 13.32 -19.89
N VAL A 177 -6.43 13.84 -20.56
CA VAL A 177 -7.02 13.26 -21.77
C VAL A 177 -6.61 14.11 -22.97
N SER A 178 -5.68 13.58 -23.76
CA SER A 178 -5.41 14.09 -25.10
C SER A 178 -6.51 13.62 -26.05
N TYR A 179 -6.92 14.48 -26.98
CA TYR A 179 -7.91 14.16 -28.00
C TYR A 179 -7.40 14.55 -29.38
N SER A 180 -7.89 13.84 -30.40
CA SER A 180 -7.70 14.15 -31.81
C SER A 180 -8.94 13.88 -32.63
N ASN A 181 -9.02 14.56 -33.76
CA ASN A 181 -10.11 14.46 -34.73
C ASN A 181 -11.49 14.87 -34.17
N LEU A 182 -11.51 15.80 -33.21
CA LEU A 182 -12.75 16.46 -32.79
C LEU A 182 -13.13 17.57 -33.78
N SER A 183 -14.43 17.77 -33.96
CA SER A 183 -14.96 18.94 -34.65
C SER A 183 -14.65 20.22 -33.84
N ALA A 184 -13.89 21.16 -34.42
CA ALA A 184 -13.49 22.40 -33.76
C ALA A 184 -14.67 23.37 -33.58
N GLY A 185 -14.72 24.06 -32.45
CA GLY A 185 -15.81 24.94 -32.03
C GLY A 185 -17.02 24.22 -31.40
N GLU A 186 -16.99 22.89 -31.35
CA GLU A 186 -18.09 22.07 -30.81
C GLU A 186 -17.87 21.74 -29.32
N GLU A 187 -18.99 21.59 -28.59
CA GLU A 187 -19.00 21.22 -27.18
C GLU A 187 -18.98 19.69 -27.00
N TYR A 188 -18.13 19.23 -26.08
CA TYR A 188 -18.00 17.83 -25.70
C TYR A 188 -18.13 17.66 -24.18
N LYS A 189 -18.62 16.49 -23.77
CA LYS A 189 -18.69 16.06 -22.38
C LYS A 189 -17.77 14.85 -22.18
N LEU A 190 -16.70 15.04 -21.44
CA LEU A 190 -15.80 13.99 -20.99
C LEU A 190 -16.29 13.44 -19.65
N LYS A 191 -16.36 12.12 -19.53
CA LYS A 191 -16.68 11.40 -18.29
C LYS A 191 -15.58 10.41 -18.02
N GLY A 192 -15.25 10.21 -16.75
CA GLY A 192 -14.33 9.16 -16.34
C GLY A 192 -14.79 8.46 -15.07
N ILE A 193 -14.28 7.26 -14.87
CA ILE A 193 -14.58 6.39 -13.74
C ILE A 193 -13.31 5.67 -13.29
N LEU A 194 -13.08 5.61 -11.99
CA LEU A 194 -12.02 4.79 -11.41
C LEU A 194 -12.48 3.33 -11.33
N MET A 195 -11.64 2.42 -11.78
CA MET A 195 -11.86 0.97 -11.79
C MET A 195 -10.90 0.30 -10.81
N ASP A 196 -11.38 -0.68 -10.05
CA ASP A 196 -10.52 -1.59 -9.29
C ASP A 196 -9.95 -2.64 -10.25
N LYS A 197 -8.63 -2.61 -10.47
CA LYS A 197 -7.94 -3.50 -11.40
C LYS A 197 -8.13 -4.98 -11.05
N SER A 198 -8.19 -5.32 -9.76
CA SER A 198 -8.28 -6.71 -9.32
C SER A 198 -9.65 -7.34 -9.60
N THR A 199 -10.70 -6.53 -9.61
CA THR A 199 -12.08 -7.00 -9.82
C THR A 199 -12.63 -6.66 -11.21
N GLY A 200 -12.03 -5.70 -11.90
CA GLY A 200 -12.54 -5.13 -13.15
C GLY A 200 -13.85 -4.34 -12.98
N SER A 201 -14.26 -4.05 -11.75
CA SER A 201 -15.49 -3.32 -11.43
C SER A 201 -15.18 -1.87 -11.03
N PRO A 202 -16.18 -0.96 -11.06
CA PRO A 202 -16.01 0.39 -10.52
C PRO A 202 -15.44 0.39 -9.10
N LEU A 203 -14.46 1.25 -8.87
CA LEU A 203 -13.89 1.48 -7.55
C LEU A 203 -14.93 2.13 -6.65
N LEU A 204 -15.13 1.57 -5.47
CA LEU A 204 -16.05 2.12 -4.46
C LEU A 204 -15.27 2.82 -3.34
N SER A 205 -15.58 4.09 -3.11
CA SER A 205 -15.15 4.86 -1.94
C SER A 205 -16.37 5.16 -1.09
N LYS A 206 -16.37 4.74 0.18
CA LYS A 206 -17.53 4.85 1.10
C LYS A 206 -18.83 4.28 0.48
N GLY A 207 -18.71 3.24 -0.33
CA GLY A 207 -19.83 2.56 -1.01
C GLY A 207 -20.39 3.27 -2.24
N GLN A 208 -19.73 4.32 -2.75
CA GLN A 208 -20.11 5.03 -3.97
C GLN A 208 -19.03 4.92 -5.04
N GLU A 209 -19.43 4.86 -6.32
CA GLU A 209 -18.51 4.88 -7.46
C GLU A 209 -17.76 6.21 -7.51
N VAL A 210 -16.46 6.16 -7.83
CA VAL A 210 -15.65 7.37 -7.99
C VAL A 210 -15.64 7.78 -9.47
N THR A 211 -16.38 8.82 -9.80
CA THR A 211 -16.55 9.34 -11.17
C THR A 211 -16.23 10.83 -11.24
N ALA A 212 -15.77 11.30 -12.41
CA ALA A 212 -15.59 12.71 -12.70
C ALA A 212 -16.16 13.05 -14.08
N GLU A 213 -16.62 14.28 -14.29
CA GLU A 213 -17.06 14.74 -15.60
C GLU A 213 -16.66 16.20 -15.85
N LYS A 214 -16.43 16.53 -17.13
CA LYS A 214 -16.07 17.87 -17.57
C LYS A 214 -16.65 18.15 -18.95
N THR A 215 -17.27 19.31 -19.10
CA THR A 215 -17.70 19.85 -20.39
C THR A 215 -16.68 20.87 -20.88
N PHE A 216 -16.33 20.80 -22.16
CA PHE A 216 -15.41 21.75 -22.79
C PHE A 216 -15.78 21.98 -24.27
N VAL A 217 -15.34 23.12 -24.82
CA VAL A 217 -15.41 23.39 -26.26
C VAL A 217 -14.05 23.05 -26.86
N ALA A 218 -14.03 22.23 -27.91
CA ALA A 218 -12.80 21.88 -28.60
C ALA A 218 -12.36 23.05 -29.49
N GLU A 219 -11.38 23.84 -29.05
CA GLU A 219 -10.89 25.00 -29.83
C GLU A 219 -10.22 24.59 -31.16
N THR A 220 -9.59 23.41 -31.16
CA THR A 220 -8.89 22.81 -32.31
C THR A 220 -9.26 21.34 -32.44
N THR A 221 -8.89 20.72 -33.57
CA THR A 221 -9.17 19.29 -33.81
C THR A 221 -8.38 18.35 -32.91
N HIS A 222 -7.33 18.86 -32.26
CA HIS A 222 -6.51 18.16 -31.28
C HIS A 222 -6.27 19.04 -30.05
N GLY A 223 -6.08 18.44 -28.88
CA GLY A 223 -5.84 19.19 -27.64
C GLY A 223 -5.90 18.30 -26.41
N GLU A 224 -6.02 18.92 -25.25
CA GLU A 224 -6.08 18.22 -23.97
C GLU A 224 -7.24 18.73 -23.11
N ALA A 225 -7.82 17.82 -22.34
CA ALA A 225 -8.71 18.09 -21.22
C ALA A 225 -8.18 17.30 -20.00
N SER A 226 -8.71 17.59 -18.81
CA SER A 226 -8.29 16.86 -17.61
C SER A 226 -9.47 16.66 -16.68
N LEU A 227 -9.51 15.49 -16.04
CA LEU A 227 -10.45 15.10 -14.99
C LEU A 227 -9.71 15.02 -13.66
N GLU A 228 -10.39 15.43 -12.59
CA GLU A 228 -9.90 15.31 -11.22
C GLU A 228 -10.85 14.42 -10.43
N PHE A 229 -10.32 13.37 -9.82
CA PHE A 229 -11.07 12.41 -9.01
C PHE A 229 -10.65 12.55 -7.55
N THR A 230 -11.56 13.06 -6.70
CA THR A 230 -11.30 13.19 -5.27
C THR A 230 -12.12 12.20 -4.47
N PHE A 231 -11.47 11.38 -3.63
CA PHE A 231 -12.10 10.29 -2.89
C PHE A 231 -11.34 9.92 -1.60
N ASP A 232 -11.96 9.08 -0.77
CA ASP A 232 -11.34 8.53 0.44
C ASP A 232 -10.62 7.22 0.09
N ALA A 233 -9.31 7.16 0.36
CA ALA A 233 -8.47 6.02 0.02
C ALA A 233 -8.05 5.17 1.23
N ILE A 234 -8.50 5.47 2.46
CA ILE A 234 -8.07 4.78 3.68
C ILE A 234 -8.33 3.27 3.60
N GLU A 235 -9.53 2.88 3.14
CA GLU A 235 -9.92 1.48 3.02
C GLU A 235 -9.36 0.80 1.76
N LEU A 236 -8.73 1.58 0.87
CA LEU A 236 -8.20 1.13 -0.42
C LEU A 236 -6.68 0.82 -0.38
N ARG A 237 -6.08 0.78 0.81
CA ARG A 237 -4.66 0.38 0.97
C ARG A 237 -4.38 -0.99 0.36
N GLY A 238 -3.46 -1.04 -0.58
CA GLY A 238 -3.11 -2.24 -1.34
C GLY A 238 -3.86 -2.39 -2.67
N ALA A 239 -4.81 -1.52 -2.99
CA ALA A 239 -5.56 -1.56 -4.23
C ALA A 239 -4.76 -0.95 -5.40
N THR A 240 -5.03 -1.45 -6.61
CA THR A 240 -4.55 -0.89 -7.86
C THR A 240 -5.75 -0.34 -8.63
N ILE A 241 -5.67 0.91 -9.05
CA ILE A 241 -6.75 1.66 -9.69
C ILE A 241 -6.38 1.89 -11.15
N VAL A 242 -7.36 1.84 -12.05
CA VAL A 242 -7.21 2.22 -13.46
C VAL A 242 -8.33 3.19 -13.83
N VAL A 243 -8.03 4.26 -14.56
CA VAL A 243 -9.06 5.23 -15.00
C VAL A 243 -9.57 4.82 -16.39
N PHE A 244 -10.89 4.83 -16.55
CA PHE A 244 -11.56 4.68 -17.83
C PHE A 244 -12.26 5.98 -18.20
N GLU A 245 -12.25 6.32 -19.49
CA GLU A 245 -12.80 7.56 -20.02
C GLU A 245 -13.77 7.31 -21.17
N GLU A 246 -14.81 8.14 -21.24
CA GLU A 246 -15.73 8.23 -22.36
C GLU A 246 -15.96 9.69 -22.75
N LEU A 247 -15.93 9.97 -24.04
CA LEU A 247 -16.16 11.30 -24.62
C LEU A 247 -17.49 11.31 -25.38
N TYR A 248 -18.30 12.34 -25.14
CA TYR A 248 -19.62 12.51 -25.73
C TYR A 248 -19.75 13.85 -26.47
N ARG A 249 -20.50 13.87 -27.57
CA ARG A 249 -21.04 15.08 -28.21
C ARG A 249 -22.56 15.03 -28.10
N GLY A 250 -23.14 15.98 -27.35
CA GLY A 250 -24.51 15.82 -26.87
C GLY A 250 -24.65 14.53 -26.04
N ASP A 251 -25.64 13.69 -26.37
CA ASP A 251 -25.84 12.38 -25.74
C ASP A 251 -25.12 11.22 -26.47
N LYS A 252 -24.40 11.51 -27.56
CA LYS A 252 -23.74 10.49 -28.38
C LYS A 252 -22.31 10.27 -27.93
N LYS A 253 -21.95 9.04 -27.57
CA LYS A 253 -20.55 8.64 -27.36
C LYS A 253 -19.79 8.71 -28.68
N VAL A 254 -18.61 9.32 -28.68
CA VAL A 254 -17.78 9.52 -29.88
C VAL A 254 -16.36 8.98 -29.73
N ALA A 255 -15.85 8.84 -28.49
CA ALA A 255 -14.61 8.14 -28.19
C ALA A 255 -14.64 7.52 -26.78
N ALA A 256 -13.77 6.55 -26.53
CA ALA A 256 -13.57 5.95 -25.22
C ALA A 256 -12.19 5.31 -25.11
N HIS A 257 -11.65 5.30 -23.90
CA HIS A 257 -10.44 4.58 -23.51
C HIS A 257 -10.76 3.78 -22.24
N ALA A 258 -10.73 2.45 -22.34
CA ALA A 258 -11.26 1.56 -21.31
C ALA A 258 -10.46 0.26 -21.23
N GLU A 259 -9.16 0.40 -20.95
CA GLU A 259 -8.20 -0.70 -20.96
C GLU A 259 -7.63 -0.95 -19.56
N ILE A 260 -8.10 -2.00 -18.88
CA ILE A 260 -7.73 -2.29 -17.46
C ILE A 260 -6.24 -2.64 -17.26
N GLU A 261 -5.54 -2.95 -18.35
CA GLU A 261 -4.10 -3.26 -18.32
C GLU A 261 -3.21 -2.09 -18.74
N ASP A 262 -3.79 -0.92 -19.01
CA ASP A 262 -3.01 0.26 -19.39
C ASP A 262 -2.21 0.80 -18.20
N LEU A 263 -0.89 0.73 -18.31
CA LEU A 263 0.05 1.18 -17.29
C LEU A 263 0.13 2.70 -17.17
N ASP A 264 -0.11 3.45 -18.25
CA ASP A 264 -0.18 4.92 -18.22
C ASP A 264 -1.46 5.40 -17.51
N GLN A 265 -2.43 4.49 -17.33
CA GLN A 265 -3.65 4.71 -16.57
C GLN A 265 -3.68 4.09 -15.18
N THR A 266 -2.62 3.40 -14.77
CA THR A 266 -2.61 2.63 -13.52
C THR A 266 -2.04 3.44 -12.35
N ILE A 267 -2.82 3.58 -11.27
CA ILE A 267 -2.42 4.17 -9.99
C ILE A 267 -2.33 3.08 -8.90
N TYR A 268 -1.26 3.12 -8.11
CA TYR A 268 -0.97 2.16 -7.06
C TYR A 268 -1.22 2.79 -5.69
N ILE A 269 -1.87 2.06 -4.78
CA ILE A 269 -1.95 2.42 -3.35
C ILE A 269 -1.12 1.42 -2.56
N PRO A 270 0.15 1.72 -2.25
CA PRO A 270 0.99 0.85 -1.44
C PRO A 270 0.41 0.56 -0.05
N LYS A 271 0.82 -0.58 0.50
CA LYS A 271 0.51 -0.96 1.88
C LYS A 271 1.72 -1.65 2.51
N ILE A 272 1.91 -1.40 3.79
CA ILE A 272 2.88 -2.11 4.61
C ILE A 272 2.18 -2.80 5.79
N HIS A 273 2.76 -3.91 6.23
CA HIS A 273 2.45 -4.60 7.48
C HIS A 273 3.76 -4.98 8.14
N THR A 274 3.87 -4.70 9.43
CA THR A 274 5.17 -4.71 10.10
C THR A 274 5.10 -5.52 11.40
N TRP A 275 6.22 -6.13 11.83
CA TRP A 275 6.31 -6.80 13.13
C TRP A 275 7.74 -6.80 13.70
N ALA A 276 7.86 -6.38 14.96
CA ALA A 276 9.15 -6.25 15.63
C ALA A 276 9.46 -7.39 16.61
N THR A 277 10.72 -7.80 16.66
CA THR A 277 11.25 -8.78 17.62
C THR A 277 12.68 -8.39 18.01
N GLY A 278 13.22 -8.99 19.06
CA GLY A 278 14.67 -8.99 19.28
C GLY A 278 15.38 -9.86 18.23
N LEU A 279 16.71 -9.75 18.17
CA LEU A 279 17.54 -10.54 17.25
C LEU A 279 17.33 -12.07 17.36
N ASN A 280 16.86 -12.54 18.52
CA ASN A 280 16.52 -13.93 18.81
C ASN A 280 15.08 -14.33 18.44
N GLY A 281 14.30 -13.42 17.85
CA GLY A 281 12.88 -13.62 17.55
C GLY A 281 11.94 -13.49 18.76
N SER A 282 12.46 -13.17 19.95
CA SER A 282 11.64 -12.95 21.14
C SER A 282 11.04 -11.54 21.18
N LYS A 283 9.91 -11.39 21.88
CA LYS A 283 9.34 -10.09 22.24
C LYS A 283 9.98 -9.45 23.47
N ASN A 284 10.74 -10.21 24.27
CA ASN A 284 11.49 -9.70 25.41
C ASN A 284 12.91 -9.30 25.01
N ILE A 285 13.29 -8.08 25.35
CA ILE A 285 14.62 -7.51 25.13
C ILE A 285 15.30 -7.32 26.48
N TYR A 286 16.49 -7.89 26.64
CA TYR A 286 17.32 -7.67 27.83
C TYR A 286 17.77 -6.22 27.94
N ALA A 287 17.69 -5.62 29.13
CA ALA A 287 18.18 -4.27 29.39
C ALA A 287 19.72 -4.21 29.46
N GLY A 288 20.39 -4.23 28.31
CA GLY A 288 21.85 -4.16 28.20
C GLY A 288 22.36 -3.09 27.24
N GLU A 289 23.68 -3.02 27.12
CA GLU A 289 24.37 -2.19 26.12
C GLU A 289 24.24 -2.82 24.73
N GLY A 290 23.91 -2.02 23.71
CA GLY A 290 23.94 -2.45 22.31
C GLY A 290 22.93 -3.54 21.96
N VAL A 291 21.68 -3.40 22.39
CA VAL A 291 20.59 -4.31 22.02
C VAL A 291 20.11 -4.00 20.61
N THR A 292 19.59 -5.02 19.92
CA THR A 292 19.02 -4.88 18.58
C THR A 292 17.57 -5.34 18.54
N ILE A 293 16.69 -4.46 18.06
CA ILE A 293 15.33 -4.81 17.62
C ILE A 293 15.38 -4.98 16.10
N VAL A 294 14.82 -6.08 15.61
CA VAL A 294 14.61 -6.35 14.18
C VAL A 294 13.13 -6.18 13.91
N ASP A 295 12.79 -5.18 13.10
CA ASP A 295 11.47 -5.00 12.54
C ASP A 295 11.43 -5.56 11.12
N VAL A 296 10.46 -6.42 10.85
CA VAL A 296 10.26 -6.95 9.50
C VAL A 296 9.10 -6.22 8.85
N VAL A 297 9.40 -5.55 7.74
CA VAL A 297 8.44 -4.78 6.96
C VAL A 297 8.02 -5.60 5.75
N SER A 298 6.80 -6.11 5.77
CA SER A 298 6.16 -6.65 4.56
C SER A 298 5.52 -5.50 3.80
N TYR A 299 5.80 -5.40 2.51
CA TYR A 299 5.15 -4.45 1.61
C TYR A 299 4.32 -5.19 0.57
N SER A 300 3.30 -4.50 0.05
CA SER A 300 2.49 -4.95 -1.07
C SER A 300 2.14 -3.81 -2.00
N ASN A 301 1.90 -4.15 -3.27
CA ASN A 301 1.46 -3.22 -4.31
C ASN A 301 2.47 -2.09 -4.59
N LEU A 302 3.77 -2.38 -4.50
CA LEU A 302 4.83 -1.48 -4.96
C LEU A 302 5.03 -1.58 -6.47
N ILE A 303 5.54 -0.52 -7.07
CA ILE A 303 5.86 -0.49 -8.50
C ILE A 303 7.20 -1.20 -8.71
N THR A 304 7.18 -2.27 -9.52
CA THR A 304 8.38 -3.06 -9.81
C THR A 304 9.44 -2.20 -10.52
N GLY A 305 10.69 -2.33 -10.09
CA GLY A 305 11.84 -1.57 -10.59
C GLY A 305 11.99 -0.16 -9.99
N LYS A 306 11.05 0.29 -9.15
CA LYS A 306 11.12 1.60 -8.48
C LYS A 306 11.89 1.49 -7.15
N GLU A 307 12.62 2.55 -6.81
CA GLU A 307 13.35 2.66 -5.54
C GLU A 307 12.44 3.18 -4.43
N TYR A 308 12.51 2.55 -3.26
CA TYR A 308 11.77 2.92 -2.06
C TYR A 308 12.72 3.02 -0.86
N THR A 309 12.38 3.88 0.08
CA THR A 309 13.08 3.99 1.37
C THR A 309 12.07 3.80 2.50
N VAL A 310 12.29 2.81 3.34
CA VAL A 310 11.56 2.70 4.61
C VAL A 310 12.35 3.41 5.71
N LYS A 311 11.65 4.13 6.57
CA LYS A 311 12.19 4.79 7.75
C LYS A 311 11.38 4.35 8.96
N GLY A 312 12.07 3.87 9.98
CA GLY A 312 11.46 3.43 11.22
C GLY A 312 11.87 4.29 12.42
N LEU A 313 11.00 4.35 13.42
CA LEU A 313 11.18 5.09 14.67
C LEU A 313 10.69 4.26 15.85
N LEU A 314 11.51 4.12 16.90
CA LEU A 314 11.07 3.49 18.14
C LEU A 314 10.29 4.49 19.01
N MET A 315 9.12 4.06 19.46
CA MET A 315 8.21 4.81 20.33
C MET A 315 8.17 4.16 21.71
N ASN A 316 8.12 4.98 22.77
CA ASN A 316 7.76 4.52 24.10
C ASN A 316 6.22 4.44 24.19
N LYS A 317 5.70 3.24 24.48
CA LYS A 317 4.25 3.00 24.50
C LYS A 317 3.51 3.83 25.52
N ASP A 318 4.08 3.99 26.73
CA ASP A 318 3.40 4.66 27.84
C ASP A 318 3.30 6.17 27.63
N THR A 319 4.30 6.77 26.99
CA THR A 319 4.33 8.22 26.74
C THR A 319 3.81 8.60 25.36
N ASN A 320 3.73 7.65 24.42
CA ASN A 320 3.48 7.89 23.00
C ASN A 320 4.44 8.93 22.38
N LEU A 321 5.67 8.97 22.88
CA LEU A 321 6.75 9.83 22.38
C LEU A 321 7.90 8.97 21.85
N PRO A 322 8.78 9.52 20.99
CA PRO A 322 9.99 8.85 20.57
C PRO A 322 10.79 8.30 21.76
N LEU A 323 11.37 7.12 21.60
CA LEU A 323 12.28 6.53 22.56
C LEU A 323 13.63 7.28 22.51
N LEU A 324 14.09 7.81 23.65
CA LEU A 324 15.27 8.68 23.75
C LEU A 324 16.37 8.13 24.67
N PRO A 325 16.95 6.94 24.43
CA PRO A 325 18.07 6.45 25.24
C PRO A 325 19.27 7.39 25.06
N GLY A 326 19.74 8.01 26.15
CA GLY A 326 20.81 9.00 26.09
C GLY A 326 20.44 10.31 25.37
N GLY A 327 19.14 10.58 25.17
CA GLY A 327 18.64 11.86 24.66
C GLY A 327 18.47 11.99 23.14
N ASN A 328 18.76 10.95 22.36
CA ASN A 328 18.56 10.93 20.90
C ASN A 328 17.50 9.92 20.49
N GLU A 329 16.75 10.20 19.43
CA GLU A 329 15.79 9.25 18.85
C GLU A 329 16.49 8.01 18.31
N VAL A 330 15.84 6.85 18.45
CA VAL A 330 16.29 5.60 17.83
C VAL A 330 15.55 5.39 16.53
N THR A 331 16.26 5.57 15.42
CA THR A 331 15.74 5.42 14.06
C THR A 331 16.55 4.40 13.27
N ALA A 332 15.93 3.85 12.24
CA ALA A 332 16.60 3.01 11.25
C ALA A 332 16.01 3.33 9.87
N GLU A 333 16.81 3.21 8.81
CA GLU A 333 16.32 3.39 7.44
C GLU A 333 16.98 2.39 6.49
N LYS A 334 16.25 2.06 5.42
CA LYS A 334 16.73 1.16 4.38
C LYS A 334 16.12 1.51 3.04
N THR A 335 16.99 1.70 2.06
CA THR A 335 16.63 1.93 0.66
C THR A 335 16.77 0.64 -0.14
N PHE A 336 15.81 0.34 -1.01
CA PHE A 336 15.80 -0.84 -1.85
C PHE A 336 15.04 -0.59 -3.16
N VAL A 337 15.35 -1.37 -4.19
CA VAL A 337 14.56 -1.40 -5.44
C VAL A 337 13.57 -2.56 -5.35
N ALA A 338 12.28 -2.29 -5.55
CA ALA A 338 11.24 -3.33 -5.50
C ALA A 338 11.39 -4.27 -6.71
N GLY A 339 11.86 -5.50 -6.48
CA GLY A 339 11.98 -6.52 -7.54
C GLY A 339 10.64 -7.16 -7.92
N THR A 340 9.66 -7.09 -7.01
CA THR A 340 8.28 -7.59 -7.15
C THR A 340 7.34 -6.61 -6.44
N PRO A 341 6.03 -6.62 -6.75
CA PRO A 341 5.07 -5.76 -6.06
C PRO A 341 4.97 -6.02 -4.56
N ASP A 342 5.18 -7.28 -4.16
CA ASP A 342 5.10 -7.74 -2.78
C ASP A 342 6.43 -8.32 -2.32
N GLY A 343 6.78 -8.09 -1.07
CA GLY A 343 8.05 -8.56 -0.51
C GLY A 343 8.24 -8.21 0.96
N LYS A 344 9.42 -8.52 1.49
CA LYS A 344 9.80 -8.27 2.88
C LYS A 344 11.21 -7.72 2.96
N ILE A 345 11.43 -6.83 3.91
CA ILE A 345 12.73 -6.28 4.27
C ILE A 345 12.85 -6.13 5.77
N ASP A 346 14.04 -6.38 6.30
CA ASP A 346 14.33 -6.19 7.73
C ASP A 346 14.96 -4.80 7.96
N LEU A 347 14.49 -4.14 9.01
CA LEU A 347 15.04 -2.92 9.62
C LEU A 347 15.60 -3.26 11.01
N GLU A 348 16.85 -2.88 11.26
CA GLU A 348 17.53 -3.16 12.52
C GLU A 348 17.82 -1.88 13.30
N PHE A 349 17.37 -1.83 14.56
CA PHE A 349 17.56 -0.71 15.48
C PHE A 349 18.53 -1.14 16.57
N THR A 350 19.70 -0.51 16.64
CA THR A 350 20.71 -0.82 17.68
C THR A 350 20.88 0.36 18.63
N PHE A 351 20.69 0.13 19.93
CA PHE A 351 20.74 1.19 20.95
C PHE A 351 21.11 0.61 22.33
N SER A 352 21.37 1.47 23.32
CA SER A 352 21.56 1.04 24.71
C SER A 352 20.21 1.01 25.45
N ALA A 353 19.86 -0.15 26.02
CA ALA A 353 18.65 -0.36 26.79
C ALA A 353 18.89 -0.44 28.30
N SER A 354 20.12 -0.17 28.76
CA SER A 354 20.53 -0.28 30.16
C SER A 354 19.65 0.51 31.13
N GLU A 355 19.12 1.66 30.70
CA GLU A 355 18.25 2.54 31.51
C GLU A 355 16.75 2.33 31.27
N LEU A 356 16.38 1.36 30.43
CA LEU A 356 15.00 1.18 29.96
C LEU A 356 14.28 -0.01 30.62
N LYS A 357 14.78 -0.50 31.76
CA LYS A 357 14.13 -1.59 32.51
C LYS A 357 12.66 -1.26 32.82
N GLY A 358 11.75 -2.09 32.32
CA GLY A 358 10.31 -1.94 32.47
C GLY A 358 9.63 -1.18 31.33
N ALA A 359 10.38 -0.63 30.36
CA ALA A 359 9.80 0.08 29.23
C ALA A 359 9.17 -0.87 28.21
N THR A 360 8.10 -0.41 27.58
CA THR A 360 7.46 -1.06 26.44
C THR A 360 7.69 -0.22 25.19
N ILE A 361 8.19 -0.84 24.13
CA ILE A 361 8.63 -0.18 22.90
C ILE A 361 7.75 -0.64 21.75
N VAL A 362 7.37 0.29 20.87
CA VAL A 362 6.60 0.02 19.65
C VAL A 362 7.35 0.63 18.47
N VAL A 363 7.42 -0.07 17.35
CA VAL A 363 8.09 0.44 16.15
C VAL A 363 7.05 1.05 15.20
N PHE A 364 7.33 2.25 14.70
CA PHE A 364 6.56 2.92 13.66
C PHE A 364 7.37 2.95 12.37
N GLU A 365 6.71 2.78 11.23
CA GLU A 365 7.36 2.78 9.92
C GLU A 365 6.65 3.69 8.93
N ASN A 366 7.45 4.35 8.11
CA ASN A 366 7.01 5.13 6.95
C ASN A 366 7.76 4.63 5.72
N LEU A 367 7.02 4.34 4.65
CA LEU A 367 7.56 3.96 3.35
C LEU A 367 7.46 5.14 2.38
N TYR A 368 8.60 5.46 1.76
CA TYR A 368 8.73 6.57 0.83
C TYR A 368 9.16 6.09 -0.56
N ASN A 369 8.70 6.79 -1.59
CA ASN A 369 9.25 6.77 -2.94
C ASN A 369 9.81 8.17 -3.22
N GLY A 370 11.14 8.29 -3.31
CA GLY A 370 11.80 9.60 -3.22
C GLY A 370 11.47 10.28 -1.88
N GLU A 371 10.93 11.49 -1.94
CA GLU A 371 10.47 12.24 -0.75
C GLU A 371 8.98 12.02 -0.44
N LYS A 372 8.25 11.34 -1.34
CA LYS A 372 6.81 11.13 -1.21
C LYS A 372 6.51 9.97 -0.28
N LEU A 373 5.78 10.22 0.80
CA LEU A 373 5.21 9.17 1.65
C LEU A 373 4.18 8.38 0.83
N VAL A 374 4.22 7.05 0.87
CA VAL A 374 3.28 6.19 0.13
C VAL A 374 2.59 5.14 1.00
N ALA A 375 3.18 4.77 2.15
CA ALA A 375 2.50 3.96 3.16
C ALA A 375 3.08 4.22 4.56
N THR A 376 2.30 3.94 5.61
CA THR A 376 2.71 4.08 7.00
C THR A 376 2.10 2.99 7.87
N HIS A 377 2.76 2.66 8.96
CA HIS A 377 2.24 1.87 10.07
C HIS A 377 2.69 2.51 11.37
N SER A 378 1.76 3.18 12.07
CA SER A 378 2.08 4.03 13.23
C SER A 378 1.11 3.82 14.40
N ALA A 379 0.72 2.57 14.64
CA ALA A 379 -0.25 2.22 15.67
C ALA A 379 0.45 1.88 17.00
N ILE A 380 0.35 2.77 18.00
CA ILE A 380 1.00 2.60 19.32
C ILE A 380 0.50 1.37 20.11
N ASP A 381 -0.69 0.88 19.78
CA ASP A 381 -1.31 -0.27 20.44
C ASP A 381 -1.11 -1.60 19.70
N ASP A 382 -0.37 -1.61 18.59
CA ASP A 382 -0.14 -2.84 17.84
C ASP A 382 0.80 -3.80 18.59
N ALA A 383 0.22 -4.90 19.07
CA ALA A 383 0.94 -5.96 19.76
C ALA A 383 1.98 -6.67 18.86
N GLN A 384 1.75 -6.77 17.55
CA GLN A 384 2.74 -7.30 16.61
C GLN A 384 3.95 -6.39 16.50
N GLN A 385 3.78 -5.09 16.77
CA GLN A 385 4.86 -4.12 16.80
C GLN A 385 5.47 -3.84 18.16
N THR A 386 4.90 -4.43 19.21
CA THR A 386 5.35 -4.17 20.57
C THR A 386 6.46 -5.16 20.97
N VAL A 387 7.53 -4.66 21.59
CA VAL A 387 8.52 -5.43 22.34
C VAL A 387 8.64 -4.89 23.77
N TYR A 388 9.14 -5.72 24.68
CA TYR A 388 9.11 -5.47 26.12
C TYR A 388 10.53 -5.53 26.69
N ILE A 389 10.85 -4.62 27.60
CA ILE A 389 12.06 -4.71 28.41
C ILE A 389 11.64 -5.09 29.83
N PRO A 390 11.78 -6.37 30.23
CA PRO A 390 11.35 -6.81 31.55
C PRO A 390 12.16 -6.16 32.67
N LYS A 391 11.53 -6.06 33.84
CA LYS A 391 12.15 -5.60 35.08
C LYS A 391 11.82 -6.57 36.20
N ILE A 392 12.78 -6.79 37.08
CA ILE A 392 12.57 -7.54 38.32
C ILE A 392 12.98 -6.71 39.54
N SER A 393 12.26 -6.95 40.63
CA SER A 393 12.57 -6.51 41.98
C SER A 393 12.53 -7.74 42.87
N THR A 394 13.53 -7.93 43.70
CA THR A 394 13.70 -9.20 44.41
C THR A 394 13.81 -8.96 45.92
N THR A 395 13.37 -9.91 46.75
CA THR A 395 13.51 -9.81 48.21
C THR A 395 13.73 -11.17 48.87
N ALA A 396 14.90 -11.34 49.49
CA ALA A 396 15.24 -12.55 50.23
C ALA A 396 14.89 -12.47 51.72
N THR A 397 14.31 -13.55 52.24
CA THR A 397 14.01 -13.74 53.67
C THR A 397 14.30 -15.19 54.07
N SER A 398 14.39 -15.48 55.37
CA SER A 398 14.37 -16.87 55.83
C SER A 398 12.96 -17.46 55.71
N ALA A 399 12.81 -18.78 55.89
CA ALA A 399 11.52 -19.46 55.74
C ALA A 399 10.37 -18.94 56.64
N ASN A 400 10.65 -18.13 57.67
CA ASN A 400 9.65 -17.48 58.50
C ASN A 400 9.39 -16.00 58.12
N GLY A 401 9.97 -15.51 57.02
CA GLY A 401 9.87 -14.14 56.56
C GLY A 401 10.85 -13.15 57.21
N ALA A 402 11.79 -13.60 58.04
CA ALA A 402 12.74 -12.71 58.72
C ALA A 402 14.00 -12.42 57.87
N LYS A 403 14.71 -11.34 58.24
CA LYS A 403 16.01 -10.96 57.65
C LYS A 403 17.22 -11.61 58.34
N ASP A 404 16.95 -12.61 59.16
CA ASP A 404 17.94 -13.46 59.80
C ASP A 404 17.57 -14.94 59.73
N VAL A 405 18.59 -15.80 59.80
CA VAL A 405 18.43 -17.26 59.79
C VAL A 405 19.32 -17.90 60.85
N ALA A 406 18.84 -18.97 61.50
CA ALA A 406 19.64 -19.73 62.45
C ALA A 406 20.80 -20.47 61.75
N PRO A 407 21.98 -20.59 62.39
CA PRO A 407 23.15 -21.26 61.82
C PRO A 407 23.04 -22.79 61.93
N ASN A 408 22.01 -23.38 61.31
CA ASN A 408 21.78 -24.82 61.29
C ASN A 408 22.47 -25.47 60.08
N ALA A 409 22.67 -26.79 60.15
CA ALA A 409 23.23 -27.58 59.05
C ALA A 409 22.33 -27.60 57.80
N GLU A 410 21.04 -27.34 57.98
CA GLU A 410 20.06 -27.20 56.92
C GLU A 410 19.17 -25.99 57.23
N SER A 411 19.37 -24.91 56.48
CA SER A 411 18.62 -23.66 56.57
C SER A 411 18.07 -23.28 55.21
N LYS A 412 16.94 -22.56 55.21
CA LYS A 412 16.26 -22.12 53.98
C LYS A 412 16.21 -20.60 53.88
N ILE A 413 16.55 -20.10 52.70
CA ILE A 413 16.26 -18.74 52.25
C ILE A 413 15.18 -18.83 51.18
N VAL A 414 14.14 -18.02 51.31
CA VAL A 414 13.09 -17.84 50.31
C VAL A 414 13.32 -16.47 49.69
N ASP A 415 13.55 -16.45 48.39
CA ASP A 415 13.63 -15.23 47.60
C ASP A 415 12.34 -15.03 46.82
N LYS A 416 11.74 -13.85 46.96
CA LYS A 416 10.54 -13.43 46.22
C LYS A 416 10.98 -12.55 45.07
N ILE A 417 10.80 -13.03 43.83
CA ILE A 417 11.08 -12.31 42.60
C ILE A 417 9.77 -11.71 42.08
N GLU A 418 9.60 -10.41 42.24
CA GLU A 418 8.52 -9.66 41.60
C GLU A 418 8.97 -9.22 40.21
N TYR A 419 8.20 -9.56 39.18
CA TYR A 419 8.48 -9.19 37.80
C TYR A 419 7.44 -8.21 37.29
N SER A 420 7.86 -7.35 36.36
CA SER A 420 7.00 -6.48 35.57
C SER A 420 7.43 -6.50 34.11
N ASN A 421 6.46 -6.30 33.22
CA ASN A 421 6.65 -6.25 31.77
C ASN A 421 7.15 -7.57 31.13
N LEU A 422 6.82 -8.71 31.73
CA LEU A 422 6.96 -10.01 31.04
C LEU A 422 5.78 -10.22 30.09
N VAL A 423 5.98 -10.98 29.01
CA VAL A 423 4.90 -11.39 28.11
C VAL A 423 3.98 -12.43 28.80
N PRO A 424 2.67 -12.16 28.97
CA PRO A 424 1.73 -13.13 29.53
C PRO A 424 1.63 -14.42 28.71
N GLY A 425 1.37 -15.54 29.38
CA GLY A 425 1.29 -16.87 28.77
C GLY A 425 2.65 -17.46 28.37
N THR A 426 3.74 -16.70 28.50
CA THR A 426 5.09 -17.15 28.14
C THR A 426 5.73 -17.93 29.28
N LYS A 427 6.44 -19.01 28.93
CA LYS A 427 7.17 -19.86 29.86
C LYS A 427 8.56 -19.30 30.10
N TYR A 428 8.87 -19.04 31.36
CA TYR A 428 10.15 -18.54 31.81
C TYR A 428 10.86 -19.54 32.72
N PHE A 429 12.16 -19.39 32.81
CA PHE A 429 13.02 -20.14 33.70
C PHE A 429 13.88 -19.17 34.50
N VAL A 430 13.78 -19.23 35.83
CA VAL A 430 14.56 -18.39 36.73
C VAL A 430 15.66 -19.22 37.39
N LYS A 431 16.88 -18.68 37.38
CA LYS A 431 18.04 -19.16 38.13
C LYS A 431 18.36 -18.17 39.23
N GLY A 432 18.64 -18.71 40.42
CA GLY A 432 19.07 -17.94 41.57
C GLY A 432 20.40 -18.44 42.10
N SER A 433 21.21 -17.53 42.61
CA SER A 433 22.50 -17.82 43.25
C SER A 433 22.57 -17.19 44.64
N LEU A 434 22.76 -18.00 45.67
CA LEU A 434 23.02 -17.53 47.03
C LEU A 434 24.53 -17.33 47.21
N ILE A 435 24.93 -16.11 47.55
CA ILE A 435 26.32 -15.66 47.56
C ILE A 435 26.74 -15.26 48.99
N ASP A 436 27.97 -15.60 49.40
CA ASP A 436 28.60 -15.04 50.59
C ASP A 436 28.96 -13.58 50.31
N ARG A 437 28.32 -12.63 51.01
CA ARG A 437 28.42 -11.19 50.72
C ARG A 437 29.86 -10.68 50.73
N LEU A 438 30.67 -11.16 51.67
CA LEU A 438 32.04 -10.67 51.88
C LEU A 438 33.01 -11.22 50.83
N THR A 439 32.85 -12.48 50.46
CA THR A 439 33.80 -13.18 49.59
C THR A 439 33.35 -13.28 48.14
N ASN A 440 32.10 -12.91 47.84
CA ASN A 440 31.44 -13.07 46.55
C ASN A 440 31.50 -14.52 46.03
N LYS A 441 31.48 -15.50 46.95
CA LYS A 441 31.53 -16.92 46.60
C LYS A 441 30.14 -17.54 46.62
N LEU A 442 29.83 -18.33 45.60
CA LEU A 442 28.60 -19.13 45.53
C LEU A 442 28.51 -20.09 46.72
N ILE A 443 27.35 -20.09 47.38
CA ILE A 443 26.98 -20.95 48.50
C ILE A 443 26.04 -22.06 48.01
N ALA A 444 24.99 -21.67 47.28
CA ALA A 444 23.97 -22.58 46.77
C ALA A 444 23.29 -21.95 45.55
N SER A 445 22.61 -22.78 44.74
CA SER A 445 21.79 -22.33 43.62
C SER A 445 20.39 -22.92 43.74
N ALA A 446 19.42 -22.23 43.17
CA ALA A 446 18.05 -22.71 43.02
C ALA A 446 17.55 -22.33 41.63
N GLU A 447 16.63 -23.13 41.09
CA GLU A 447 16.03 -22.86 39.78
C GLU A 447 14.57 -23.24 39.78
N LYS A 448 13.78 -22.56 38.94
CA LYS A 448 12.35 -22.81 38.80
C LYS A 448 11.85 -22.39 37.44
N THR A 449 10.93 -23.16 36.89
CA THR A 449 10.17 -22.79 35.70
C THR A 449 8.80 -22.28 36.11
N PHE A 450 8.32 -21.22 35.45
CA PHE A 450 6.97 -20.70 35.63
C PHE A 450 6.40 -20.19 34.30
N VAL A 451 5.09 -20.00 34.25
CA VAL A 451 4.42 -19.30 33.15
C VAL A 451 3.92 -17.98 33.73
N ALA A 452 4.25 -16.85 33.10
CA ALA A 452 3.76 -15.56 33.55
C ALA A 452 2.26 -15.47 33.24
N GLU A 453 1.40 -15.43 34.25
CA GLU A 453 -0.05 -15.34 34.04
C GLU A 453 -0.50 -13.94 33.58
N SER A 454 0.24 -12.92 33.99
CA SER A 454 0.07 -11.50 33.65
C SER A 454 1.44 -10.84 33.43
N SER A 455 1.45 -9.59 32.94
CA SER A 455 2.68 -8.84 32.72
C SER A 455 3.41 -8.49 34.02
N GLU A 456 2.67 -8.45 35.12
CA GLU A 456 3.18 -8.28 36.48
C GLU A 456 2.85 -9.50 37.33
N GLY A 457 3.71 -9.86 38.27
CA GLY A 457 3.49 -10.99 39.15
C GLY A 457 4.72 -11.31 39.99
N PHE A 458 4.73 -12.49 40.61
CA PHE A 458 5.90 -12.93 41.37
C PHE A 458 6.12 -14.44 41.28
N VAL A 459 7.37 -14.84 41.50
CA VAL A 459 7.78 -16.24 41.67
C VAL A 459 8.72 -16.34 42.86
N GLU A 460 8.54 -17.38 43.68
CA GLU A 460 9.44 -17.66 44.80
C GLU A 460 10.46 -18.74 44.45
N LEU A 461 11.72 -18.49 44.82
CA LEU A 461 12.84 -19.44 44.82
C LEU A 461 13.23 -19.80 46.25
N VAL A 462 13.53 -21.08 46.48
CA VAL A 462 13.92 -21.58 47.81
C VAL A 462 15.31 -22.19 47.75
N PHE A 463 16.24 -21.61 48.48
CA PHE A 463 17.62 -22.07 48.62
C PHE A 463 17.75 -22.88 49.91
N THR A 464 18.35 -24.06 49.82
CA THR A 464 18.70 -24.87 51.00
C THR A 464 20.22 -24.96 51.12
N PHE A 465 20.76 -24.59 52.28
CA PHE A 465 22.21 -24.55 52.52
C PHE A 465 22.58 -24.80 53.98
N ASP A 466 23.85 -25.13 54.21
CA ASP A 466 24.43 -25.28 55.54
C ASP A 466 24.85 -23.93 56.11
N ALA A 467 23.93 -23.27 56.81
CA ALA A 467 24.15 -21.97 57.42
C ALA A 467 25.14 -22.02 58.59
N SER A 468 25.42 -23.20 59.18
CA SER A 468 26.37 -23.31 60.30
C SER A 468 27.80 -22.86 59.91
N LYS A 469 28.16 -22.99 58.62
CA LYS A 469 29.43 -22.54 58.04
C LYS A 469 29.53 -21.02 57.86
N TYR A 470 28.41 -20.32 57.99
CA TYR A 470 28.29 -18.89 57.72
C TYR A 470 27.82 -18.10 58.96
N ALA A 471 27.87 -18.68 60.16
CA ALA A 471 27.45 -18.02 61.40
C ALA A 471 28.10 -16.63 61.58
N GLY A 472 27.27 -15.61 61.79
CA GLY A 472 27.70 -14.21 61.91
C GLY A 472 27.99 -13.49 60.60
N LYS A 473 27.91 -14.17 59.45
CA LYS A 473 28.05 -13.57 58.11
C LYS A 473 26.70 -13.19 57.52
N GLU A 474 26.76 -12.51 56.39
CA GLU A 474 25.60 -12.17 55.56
C GLU A 474 25.71 -12.88 54.22
N VAL A 475 24.54 -13.27 53.71
CA VAL A 475 24.37 -13.89 52.40
C VAL A 475 23.43 -13.03 51.57
N VAL A 476 23.65 -12.99 50.25
CA VAL A 476 22.88 -12.18 49.28
C VAL A 476 22.41 -13.09 48.16
N VAL A 477 21.21 -12.88 47.62
CA VAL A 477 20.70 -13.64 46.48
C VAL A 477 20.80 -12.80 45.20
N PHE A 478 21.22 -13.45 44.11
CA PHE A 478 21.16 -12.92 42.75
C PHE A 478 20.20 -13.74 41.90
N GLU A 479 19.57 -13.10 40.94
CA GLU A 479 18.55 -13.71 40.08
C GLU A 479 18.77 -13.40 38.60
N GLU A 480 18.48 -14.39 37.77
CA GLU A 480 18.47 -14.31 36.31
C GLU A 480 17.19 -14.99 35.78
N ILE A 481 16.37 -14.26 35.03
CA ILE A 481 15.20 -14.81 34.34
C ILE A 481 15.53 -15.00 32.86
N TYR A 482 15.18 -16.16 32.34
CA TYR A 482 15.35 -16.55 30.95
C TYR A 482 14.02 -16.88 30.26
N GLU A 483 13.92 -16.54 28.99
CA GLU A 483 12.94 -17.09 28.05
C GLU A 483 13.67 -18.03 27.08
N GLY A 484 13.38 -19.33 27.14
CA GLY A 484 14.22 -20.33 26.50
C GLY A 484 15.66 -20.26 27.03
N GLU A 485 16.62 -19.96 26.16
CA GLU A 485 18.04 -19.78 26.52
C GLU A 485 18.44 -18.29 26.67
N HIS A 486 17.51 -17.35 26.42
CA HIS A 486 17.81 -15.93 26.37
C HIS A 486 17.56 -15.26 27.71
N LEU A 487 18.57 -14.59 28.25
CA LEU A 487 18.43 -13.76 29.46
C LEU A 487 17.49 -12.60 29.15
N VAL A 488 16.48 -12.36 29.98
CA VAL A 488 15.50 -11.27 29.79
C VAL A 488 15.48 -10.28 30.95
N ALA A 489 15.85 -10.70 32.16
CA ALA A 489 16.03 -9.82 33.31
C ALA A 489 17.03 -10.39 34.30
N THR A 490 17.73 -9.52 35.03
CA THR A 490 18.62 -9.91 36.12
C THR A 490 18.64 -8.87 37.24
N HIS A 491 18.91 -9.35 38.44
CA HIS A 491 19.23 -8.56 39.62
C HIS A 491 20.42 -9.21 40.31
N ALA A 492 21.55 -8.50 40.35
CA ALA A 492 22.79 -9.00 40.92
C ALA A 492 23.57 -7.85 41.58
N ASP A 493 23.22 -7.55 42.83
CA ASP A 493 23.84 -6.48 43.62
C ASP A 493 24.21 -6.98 45.03
N LEU A 494 25.51 -7.01 45.35
CA LEU A 494 26.04 -7.44 46.66
C LEU A 494 25.61 -6.52 47.82
N GLU A 495 25.23 -5.29 47.51
CA GLU A 495 24.90 -4.27 48.48
C GLU A 495 23.38 -4.09 48.65
N ASP A 496 22.57 -4.87 47.92
CA ASP A 496 21.13 -4.82 48.07
C ASP A 496 20.69 -5.44 49.41
N LYS A 497 20.22 -4.56 50.31
CA LYS A 497 19.69 -4.93 51.63
C LYS A 497 18.38 -5.71 51.54
N ALA A 498 17.57 -5.47 50.50
CA ALA A 498 16.39 -6.28 50.22
C ALA A 498 16.78 -7.71 49.84
N GLN A 499 18.01 -7.91 49.34
CA GLN A 499 18.56 -9.24 49.07
C GLN A 499 19.44 -9.85 50.14
N THR A 500 19.81 -9.07 51.16
CA THR A 500 20.72 -9.54 52.21
C THR A 500 19.97 -10.22 53.36
N VAL A 501 20.44 -11.40 53.79
CA VAL A 501 19.98 -12.11 55.01
C VAL A 501 21.16 -12.40 55.92
N LYS A 502 21.02 -12.13 57.22
CA LYS A 502 22.05 -12.36 58.22
C LYS A 502 21.96 -13.78 58.81
N VAL A 503 23.09 -14.47 58.86
CA VAL A 503 23.16 -15.74 59.60
C VAL A 503 23.50 -15.42 61.05
N ASN A 504 22.63 -15.83 61.97
CA ASN A 504 22.81 -15.60 63.40
C ASN A 504 24.08 -16.27 63.94
N LEU A 505 24.64 -15.70 65.01
CA LEU A 505 25.74 -16.34 65.73
C LEU A 505 25.27 -17.67 66.33
N ALA A 506 26.14 -18.67 66.33
CA ALA A 506 25.86 -19.92 67.03
C ALA A 506 25.59 -19.62 68.51
N LYS A 507 24.47 -20.12 69.05
CA LYS A 507 24.24 -20.06 70.50
C LYS A 507 25.36 -20.85 71.18
N LEU A 508 26.21 -20.16 71.94
CA LEU A 508 27.14 -20.82 72.85
C LEU A 508 26.32 -21.64 73.87
N PRO A 509 26.77 -22.86 74.24
CA PRO A 509 26.12 -23.59 75.32
C PRO A 509 26.15 -22.72 76.58
N GLY A 510 24.98 -22.48 77.17
CA GLY A 510 24.88 -21.68 78.39
C GLY A 510 25.77 -22.29 79.48
N THR A 511 26.73 -21.53 79.99
CA THR A 511 27.53 -21.96 81.14
C THR A 511 26.60 -22.14 82.34
N GLY A 512 26.69 -23.30 82.98
CA GLY A 512 25.69 -23.85 83.89
C GLY A 512 25.31 -23.00 85.12
N SER A 513 24.08 -23.26 85.54
CA SER A 513 23.45 -22.90 86.82
C SER A 513 24.39 -23.09 88.03
N GLN A 514 24.50 -22.05 88.86
CA GLN A 514 24.99 -22.15 90.23
C GLN A 514 24.08 -23.11 91.03
N LYS A 515 24.60 -24.31 91.33
CA LYS A 515 24.21 -25.06 92.53
C LYS A 515 25.43 -25.15 93.44
N SER A 516 25.36 -24.40 94.53
CA SER A 516 26.25 -24.48 95.69
C SER A 516 26.06 -25.81 96.41
N ILE A 517 27.12 -26.60 96.55
CA ILE A 517 27.24 -27.61 97.60
C ILE A 517 28.61 -27.43 98.25
N ASN A 518 28.59 -27.00 99.51
CA ASN A 518 29.73 -26.88 100.41
C ASN A 518 30.19 -28.27 100.87
N TYR A 519 31.51 -28.48 100.93
CA TYR A 519 32.12 -29.25 102.02
C TYR A 519 33.33 -28.46 102.57
N GLN A 520 33.27 -28.19 103.87
CA GLN A 520 34.29 -27.50 104.66
C GLN A 520 35.50 -28.42 104.97
N LEU A 521 36.65 -27.77 105.09
CA LEU A 521 37.93 -28.29 105.60
C LEU A 521 37.83 -28.85 107.03
N SER A 522 38.62 -29.89 107.33
CA SER A 522 39.61 -29.87 108.42
C SER A 522 40.62 -31.01 108.24
N GLY A 523 41.91 -30.74 108.49
CA GLY A 523 43.02 -31.63 108.15
C GLY A 523 43.76 -32.24 109.35
N THR A 524 44.73 -33.11 109.06
CA THR A 524 46.02 -33.38 109.76
C THR A 524 46.74 -34.52 108.99
N VAL A 525 47.93 -34.30 108.38
CA VAL A 525 49.30 -34.61 108.91
C VAL A 525 49.56 -36.15 108.94
N LEU A 526 50.59 -36.80 108.35
CA LEU A 526 52.00 -36.48 108.01
C LEU A 526 52.61 -37.56 107.04
N LEU A 527 53.64 -37.14 106.26
CA LEU A 527 54.92 -37.81 105.95
C LEU A 527 55.17 -38.80 104.75
N LEU A 528 56.27 -38.48 104.06
CA LEU A 528 57.32 -39.30 103.39
C LEU A 528 57.40 -39.40 101.84
N ILE A 529 58.28 -38.51 101.33
CA ILE A 529 59.40 -38.68 100.38
C ILE A 529 59.15 -39.22 98.96
N GLY A 530 59.51 -38.37 97.99
CA GLY A 530 59.78 -38.70 96.59
C GLY A 530 60.33 -37.48 95.86
N LEU A 531 61.57 -37.12 96.20
CA LEU A 531 62.54 -36.19 95.61
C LEU A 531 62.08 -35.26 94.44
N LEU A 532 62.17 -33.93 94.59
CA LEU A 532 63.39 -33.09 94.47
C LEU A 532 63.83 -32.93 92.99
N LEU A 533 64.22 -31.77 92.44
CA LEU A 533 64.57 -30.41 92.88
C LEU A 533 64.52 -29.55 91.61
N LEU A 534 64.01 -28.31 91.65
CA LEU A 534 64.79 -27.08 91.93
C LEU A 534 65.95 -26.90 90.92
N LYS A 535 66.20 -25.72 90.33
CA LYS A 535 66.33 -24.45 91.05
C LYS A 535 66.67 -23.33 90.06
N LYS A 536 66.04 -22.16 90.28
CA LYS A 536 66.62 -20.79 90.29
C LYS A 536 67.31 -20.27 89.00
N LYS A 537 67.35 -18.97 88.71
CA LYS A 537 67.04 -17.73 89.43
C LYS A 537 67.09 -16.60 88.39
N ARG A 538 66.22 -15.61 88.57
CA ARG A 538 66.48 -14.16 88.68
C ARG A 538 67.41 -13.43 87.72
N ASN A 539 66.97 -12.18 87.53
CA ASN A 539 67.70 -10.94 87.28
C ASN A 539 68.21 -10.81 85.84
N ARG A 540 68.29 -9.66 85.17
CA ARG A 540 67.90 -8.24 85.33
C ARG A 540 68.62 -7.60 84.11
N ARG A 541 68.02 -6.60 83.45
CA ARG A 541 68.65 -5.40 82.83
C ARG A 541 70.05 -5.54 82.19
N TYR A 542 70.21 -5.07 80.97
CA TYR A 542 70.40 -3.64 80.69
C TYR A 542 69.72 -3.24 79.40
#